data_AF-A0A524LKA3-F1
#
_entry.id   AF-A0A524LKA3-F1
#
_cell.length_a   1.000
_cell.length_b   1.000
_cell.length_c   1.000
_cell.angle_alpha   90.00
_cell.angle_beta   90.00
_cell.angle_gamma   90.00
#
_symmetry.space_group_name_H-M   'P 1'
#
loop_
_entity.id
_entity.type
_entity.pdbx_description
1 polymer ?
#
loop_
_entity_poly.entity_id
_entity_poly.type
_entity_poly.pdbx_seq_one_letter_code
_entity_poly.pdbx_strand_id
1 'polypeptide(L)'
;MMQTIDMIVREVHAGLWFLVVGYYFFLFIFLLFFRWRNTRNPFQFAMAMFFLLLAIGRCFYFVGDFYADPQSLAVGLTPFLGSSPFWLMAGSFIQWLALATLSATAGFMIFGKKEAQIGFAIPAVVIAVILGFVPLETTARGLLSGGFGAFYALFIPLLFWYLAYQSGGMLRRSNLFLGLGFFVLFAGRVVHAWRYPMAEVLFSNSIAIPGVIAPGLIVIGLILIAAGNEWGQTG
;
A
#
# COMPACT_ATOMS: atom_id res chain seq x y z
N MET A 1 -31.69 -12.82 -9.57
CA MET A 1 -31.00 -11.94 -10.54
C MET A 1 -30.04 -10.97 -9.85
N MET A 2 -30.41 -10.30 -8.74
CA MET A 2 -29.48 -9.48 -7.93
C MET A 2 -28.24 -10.26 -7.42
N GLN A 3 -28.43 -11.47 -6.86
CA GLN A 3 -27.31 -12.31 -6.38
C GLN A 3 -26.23 -12.62 -7.45
N THR A 4 -26.61 -12.78 -8.72
CA THR A 4 -25.66 -13.08 -9.80
C THR A 4 -24.83 -11.84 -10.16
N ILE A 5 -25.45 -10.67 -10.17
CA ILE A 5 -24.77 -9.39 -10.44
C ILE A 5 -23.81 -9.05 -9.30
N ASP A 6 -24.24 -9.22 -8.04
CA ASP A 6 -23.39 -8.98 -6.86
C ASP A 6 -22.19 -9.93 -6.83
N MET A 7 -22.38 -11.19 -7.24
CA MET A 7 -21.30 -12.16 -7.36
C MET A 7 -20.30 -11.78 -8.45
N ILE A 8 -20.75 -11.42 -9.65
CA ILE A 8 -19.86 -10.98 -10.74
C ILE A 8 -19.03 -9.76 -10.31
N VAL A 9 -19.66 -8.79 -9.67
CA VAL A 9 -18.99 -7.57 -9.19
C VAL A 9 -17.93 -7.88 -8.12
N ARG A 10 -18.22 -8.81 -7.20
CA ARG A 10 -17.24 -9.27 -6.19
C ARG A 10 -16.04 -9.97 -6.84
N GLU A 11 -16.26 -10.83 -7.83
CA GLU A 11 -15.17 -11.52 -8.53
C GLU A 11 -14.32 -10.56 -9.37
N VAL A 12 -14.94 -9.55 -10.00
CA VAL A 12 -14.20 -8.49 -10.70
C VAL A 12 -13.36 -7.67 -9.72
N HIS A 13 -13.92 -7.30 -8.57
CA HIS A 13 -13.19 -6.62 -7.51
C HIS A 13 -12.00 -7.46 -7.02
N ALA A 14 -12.20 -8.76 -6.79
CA ALA A 14 -11.13 -9.68 -6.42
C ALA A 14 -10.04 -9.78 -7.50
N GLY A 15 -10.44 -9.88 -8.78
CA GLY A 15 -9.52 -9.91 -9.93
C GLY A 15 -8.65 -8.66 -10.05
N LEU A 16 -9.21 -7.48 -9.79
CA LEU A 16 -8.44 -6.23 -9.77
C LEU A 16 -7.37 -6.21 -8.67
N TRP A 17 -7.67 -6.79 -7.51
CA TRP A 17 -6.68 -6.93 -6.44
C TRP A 17 -5.58 -7.93 -6.76
N PHE A 18 -5.88 -9.02 -7.47
CA PHE A 18 -4.85 -9.91 -8.01
C PHE A 18 -3.91 -9.18 -8.96
N LEU A 19 -4.45 -8.32 -9.82
CA LEU A 19 -3.66 -7.49 -10.70
C LEU A 19 -2.74 -6.54 -9.90
N VAL A 20 -3.24 -5.88 -8.85
CA VAL A 20 -2.42 -5.06 -7.94
C VAL A 20 -1.28 -5.87 -7.31
N VAL A 21 -1.57 -7.06 -6.77
CA VAL A 21 -0.56 -7.95 -6.18
C VAL A 21 0.49 -8.35 -7.22
N GLY A 22 0.05 -8.69 -8.43
CA GLY A 22 0.91 -9.01 -9.57
C GLY A 22 1.85 -7.85 -9.92
N TYR A 23 1.34 -6.61 -9.96
CA TYR A 23 2.16 -5.42 -10.21
C TYR A 23 3.15 -5.12 -9.09
N TYR A 24 2.77 -5.28 -7.81
CA TYR A 24 3.72 -5.17 -6.70
C TYR A 24 4.87 -6.18 -6.86
N PHE A 25 4.54 -7.43 -7.14
CA PHE A 25 5.54 -8.48 -7.33
C PHE A 25 6.41 -8.24 -8.57
N PHE A 26 5.82 -7.76 -9.66
CA PHE A 26 6.54 -7.36 -10.86
C PHE A 26 7.54 -6.25 -10.58
N LEU A 27 7.14 -5.17 -9.91
CA LEU A 27 8.05 -4.09 -9.53
C LEU A 27 9.15 -4.60 -8.59
N PHE A 28 8.85 -5.48 -7.65
CA PHE A 28 9.86 -6.12 -6.82
C PHE A 28 10.93 -6.83 -7.67
N ILE A 29 10.53 -7.73 -8.58
CA ILE A 29 11.47 -8.44 -9.46
C ILE A 29 12.27 -7.45 -10.31
N PHE A 30 11.58 -6.48 -10.90
CA PHE A 30 12.18 -5.50 -11.78
C PHE A 30 13.28 -4.69 -11.06
N LEU A 31 12.94 -4.10 -9.91
CA LEU A 31 13.87 -3.29 -9.11
C LEU A 31 15.01 -4.16 -8.55
N LEU A 32 14.75 -5.38 -8.09
CA LEU A 32 15.78 -6.24 -7.52
C LEU A 32 16.78 -6.73 -8.57
N PHE A 33 16.28 -7.39 -9.63
CA PHE A 33 17.14 -8.11 -10.58
C PHE A 33 17.75 -7.22 -11.65
N PHE A 34 17.02 -6.21 -12.13
CA PHE A 34 17.52 -5.36 -13.21
C PHE A 34 18.20 -4.08 -12.71
N ARG A 35 17.81 -3.59 -11.53
CA ARG A 35 18.34 -2.31 -11.03
C ARG A 35 19.33 -2.47 -9.91
N TRP A 36 18.92 -3.07 -8.80
CA TRP A 36 19.78 -3.21 -7.64
C TRP A 36 20.99 -4.09 -7.94
N ARG A 37 20.81 -5.21 -8.66
CA ARG A 37 21.93 -6.07 -9.06
C ARG A 37 23.02 -5.32 -9.84
N ASN A 38 22.64 -4.36 -10.68
CA ASN A 38 23.56 -3.60 -11.52
C ASN A 38 24.17 -2.39 -10.78
N THR A 39 23.32 -1.61 -10.09
CA THR A 39 23.75 -0.34 -9.46
C THR A 39 24.23 -0.50 -8.01
N ARG A 40 23.86 -1.60 -7.34
CA ARG A 40 24.05 -1.83 -5.89
C ARG A 40 23.55 -0.69 -4.99
N ASN A 41 22.65 0.15 -5.50
CA ASN A 41 22.12 1.30 -4.76
C ASN A 41 21.17 0.82 -3.64
N PRO A 42 21.43 1.14 -2.36
CA PRO A 42 20.60 0.70 -1.24
C PRO A 42 19.15 1.18 -1.33
N PHE A 43 18.89 2.33 -1.97
CA PHE A 43 17.53 2.84 -2.18
C PHE A 43 16.71 1.91 -3.09
N GLN A 44 17.30 1.43 -4.18
CA GLN A 44 16.63 0.51 -5.11
C GLN A 44 16.30 -0.82 -4.43
N PHE A 45 17.19 -1.30 -3.54
CA PHE A 45 16.93 -2.48 -2.73
C PHE A 45 15.78 -2.27 -1.76
N ALA A 46 15.77 -1.16 -1.01
CA ALA A 46 14.71 -0.84 -0.08
C ALA A 46 13.35 -0.70 -0.77
N MET A 47 13.32 -0.07 -1.95
CA MET A 47 12.13 0.01 -2.81
C MET A 47 11.65 -1.37 -3.28
N ALA A 48 12.56 -2.27 -3.65
CA ALA A 48 12.20 -3.64 -4.01
C ALA A 48 11.59 -4.39 -2.81
N MET A 49 12.22 -4.30 -1.64
CA MET A 49 11.71 -4.90 -0.39
C MET A 49 10.37 -4.32 0.03
N PHE A 50 10.17 -3.02 -0.13
CA PHE A 50 8.88 -2.37 0.09
C PHE A 50 7.78 -3.01 -0.75
N PHE A 51 7.99 -3.19 -2.06
CA PHE A 51 7.00 -3.81 -2.93
C PHE A 51 6.76 -5.29 -2.64
N LEU A 52 7.81 -6.04 -2.26
CA LEU A 52 7.65 -7.42 -1.83
C LEU A 52 6.76 -7.51 -0.58
N LEU A 53 7.03 -6.68 0.43
CA LEU A 53 6.24 -6.64 1.66
C LEU A 53 4.80 -6.17 1.38
N LEU A 54 4.59 -5.22 0.47
CA LEU A 54 3.24 -4.85 0.04
C LEU A 54 2.51 -6.01 -0.64
N ALA A 55 3.17 -6.77 -1.52
CA ALA A 55 2.58 -7.93 -2.19
C ALA A 55 2.15 -8.98 -1.15
N ILE A 56 3.07 -9.37 -0.25
CA ILE A 56 2.80 -10.37 0.80
C ILE A 56 1.67 -9.89 1.72
N GLY A 57 1.78 -8.66 2.25
CA GLY A 57 0.76 -8.09 3.12
C GLY A 57 -0.60 -8.01 2.43
N ARG A 58 -0.62 -7.72 1.12
CA ARG A 58 -1.87 -7.66 0.35
C ARG A 58 -2.48 -9.05 0.11
N CYS A 59 -1.69 -10.12 0.01
CA CYS A 59 -2.23 -11.49 0.01
C CYS A 59 -2.99 -11.79 1.31
N PHE A 60 -2.46 -11.40 2.47
CA PHE A 60 -3.16 -11.57 3.76
C PHE A 60 -4.45 -10.74 3.83
N TYR A 61 -4.41 -9.48 3.39
CA TYR A 61 -5.61 -8.65 3.31
C TYR A 61 -6.63 -9.20 2.31
N PHE A 62 -6.20 -9.79 1.21
CA PHE A 62 -7.08 -10.41 0.23
C PHE A 62 -7.84 -11.59 0.84
N VAL A 63 -7.15 -12.48 1.54
CA VAL A 63 -7.79 -13.59 2.27
C VAL A 63 -8.72 -13.05 3.36
N GLY A 64 -8.28 -12.04 4.10
CA GLY A 64 -9.08 -11.35 5.13
C GLY A 64 -10.37 -10.76 4.57
N ASP A 65 -10.26 -9.86 3.60
CA ASP A 65 -11.37 -9.09 3.04
C ASP A 65 -12.37 -9.98 2.27
N PHE A 66 -11.91 -10.99 1.51
CA PHE A 66 -12.81 -11.76 0.62
C PHE A 66 -13.30 -13.10 1.19
N TYR A 67 -12.55 -13.71 2.12
CA TYR A 67 -12.81 -15.07 2.58
C TYR A 67 -13.02 -15.20 4.09
N ALA A 68 -12.64 -14.19 4.88
CA ALA A 68 -12.77 -14.19 6.34
C ALA A 68 -13.63 -13.04 6.91
N ASP A 69 -14.02 -12.06 6.11
CA ASP A 69 -14.85 -10.92 6.52
C ASP A 69 -16.34 -11.14 6.20
N PRO A 70 -17.23 -11.20 7.21
CA PRO A 70 -18.67 -11.26 7.02
C PRO A 70 -19.25 -10.06 6.28
N GLN A 71 -18.63 -8.87 6.38
CA GLN A 71 -19.14 -7.64 5.77
C GLN A 71 -18.93 -7.59 4.24
N SER A 72 -18.08 -8.47 3.70
CA SER A 72 -17.87 -8.59 2.25
C SER A 72 -18.85 -9.57 1.57
N LEU A 73 -19.74 -10.20 2.32
CA LEU A 73 -20.68 -11.21 1.83
C LEU A 73 -22.10 -10.66 1.72
N ALA A 74 -22.90 -11.25 0.83
CA ALA A 74 -24.33 -10.98 0.80
C ALA A 74 -25.00 -11.40 2.12
N VAL A 75 -26.02 -10.64 2.52
CA VAL A 75 -26.75 -10.84 3.79
C VAL A 75 -27.19 -12.31 3.94
N GLY A 76 -26.80 -12.93 5.07
CA GLY A 76 -27.15 -14.31 5.42
C GLY A 76 -26.10 -15.38 5.06
N LEU A 77 -24.97 -15.01 4.45
CA LEU A 77 -23.87 -15.93 4.16
C LEU A 77 -22.76 -15.86 5.22
N THR A 78 -22.19 -17.02 5.56
CA THR A 78 -21.04 -17.13 6.44
C THR A 78 -19.74 -17.21 5.63
N PRO A 79 -18.65 -16.57 6.09
CA PRO A 79 -17.36 -16.63 5.41
C PRO A 79 -16.79 -18.05 5.38
N PHE A 80 -16.18 -18.43 4.26
CA PHE A 80 -15.65 -19.77 4.02
C PHE A 80 -14.60 -20.19 5.06
N LEU A 81 -13.77 -19.25 5.51
CA LEU A 81 -12.71 -19.50 6.50
C LEU A 81 -13.12 -19.18 7.95
N GLY A 82 -14.39 -18.81 8.18
CA GLY A 82 -14.83 -18.26 9.46
C GLY A 82 -14.28 -16.85 9.73
N SER A 83 -14.86 -16.14 10.71
CA SER A 83 -14.37 -14.82 11.10
C SER A 83 -13.12 -14.95 11.95
N SER A 84 -11.96 -14.66 11.37
CA SER A 84 -10.67 -14.68 12.07
C SER A 84 -9.91 -13.36 11.92
N PRO A 85 -9.54 -12.69 13.03
CA PRO A 85 -8.79 -11.43 12.98
C PRO A 85 -7.34 -11.62 12.53
N PHE A 86 -6.85 -12.88 12.51
CA PHE A 86 -5.46 -13.21 12.18
C PHE A 86 -5.02 -12.66 10.82
N TRP A 87 -5.86 -12.80 9.78
CA TRP A 87 -5.52 -12.38 8.42
C TRP A 87 -5.29 -10.88 8.32
N LEU A 88 -6.14 -10.08 8.97
CA LEU A 88 -6.01 -8.63 9.02
C LEU A 88 -4.82 -8.20 9.89
N MET A 89 -4.55 -8.93 10.98
CA MET A 89 -3.39 -8.69 11.85
C MET A 89 -2.08 -8.93 11.11
N ALA A 90 -1.92 -10.09 10.48
CA ALA A 90 -0.74 -10.43 9.69
C ALA A 90 -0.54 -9.47 8.50
N GLY A 91 -1.62 -9.14 7.78
CA GLY A 91 -1.58 -8.17 6.69
C GLY A 91 -1.12 -6.79 7.15
N SER A 92 -1.67 -6.30 8.27
CA SER A 92 -1.29 -5.00 8.83
C SER A 92 0.17 -4.98 9.27
N PHE A 93 0.62 -5.99 10.02
CA PHE A 93 2.01 -6.12 10.45
C PHE A 93 2.99 -5.99 9.28
N ILE A 94 2.78 -6.78 8.22
CA ILE A 94 3.67 -6.82 7.07
C ILE A 94 3.63 -5.51 6.27
N GLN A 95 2.45 -4.90 6.10
CA GLN A 95 2.33 -3.61 5.41
C GLN A 95 3.00 -2.47 6.18
N TRP A 96 2.94 -2.49 7.51
CA TRP A 96 3.62 -1.51 8.35
C TRP A 96 5.13 -1.71 8.37
N LEU A 97 5.61 -2.96 8.29
CA LEU A 97 7.03 -3.23 8.02
C LEU A 97 7.48 -2.69 6.65
N ALA A 98 6.62 -2.76 5.62
CA ALA A 98 6.91 -2.11 4.33
C ALA A 98 7.07 -0.59 4.51
N LEU A 99 6.18 0.07 5.24
CA LEU A 99 6.31 1.50 5.53
C LEU A 99 7.58 1.81 6.34
N ALA A 100 7.97 0.92 7.26
CA ALA A 100 9.20 1.05 8.02
C ALA A 100 10.44 1.00 7.11
N THR A 101 10.51 0.08 6.14
CA THR A 101 11.67 -0.01 5.24
C THR A 101 11.80 1.23 4.35
N LEU A 102 10.69 1.74 3.82
CA LEU A 102 10.70 2.91 2.96
C LEU A 102 11.00 4.18 3.77
N SER A 103 10.37 4.37 4.92
CA SER A 103 10.61 5.52 5.81
C SER A 103 12.04 5.56 6.37
N ALA A 104 12.61 4.41 6.73
CA ALA A 104 14.02 4.31 7.13
C ALA A 104 14.95 4.85 6.04
N THR A 105 14.73 4.40 4.81
CA THR A 105 15.54 4.79 3.65
C THR A 105 15.38 6.28 3.34
N ALA A 106 14.15 6.77 3.39
CA ALA A 106 13.82 8.19 3.30
C ALA A 106 14.57 9.04 4.34
N GLY A 107 14.55 8.61 5.61
CA GLY A 107 15.28 9.27 6.70
C GLY A 107 16.79 9.33 6.46
N PHE A 108 17.36 8.24 5.94
CA PHE A 108 18.77 8.21 5.55
C PHE A 108 19.08 9.16 4.39
N MET A 109 18.22 9.24 3.37
CA MET A 109 18.45 10.10 2.21
C MET A 109 18.38 11.59 2.53
N ILE A 110 17.50 12.02 3.43
CA ILE A 110 17.38 13.44 3.80
C ILE A 110 18.54 13.87 4.69
N PHE A 111 18.86 13.08 5.72
CA PHE A 111 19.75 13.53 6.79
C PHE A 111 21.17 12.96 6.69
N GLY A 112 21.39 11.92 5.88
CA GLY A 112 22.69 11.23 5.75
C GLY A 112 23.17 10.52 7.02
N LYS A 113 22.35 10.49 8.09
CA LYS A 113 22.72 9.98 9.41
C LYS A 113 21.96 8.69 9.73
N LYS A 114 22.66 7.73 10.33
CA LYS A 114 22.08 6.46 10.81
C LYS A 114 21.01 6.67 11.89
N GLU A 115 21.18 7.68 12.73
CA GLU A 115 20.19 8.02 13.77
C GLU A 115 18.84 8.41 13.17
N ALA A 116 18.84 9.19 12.08
CA ALA A 116 17.61 9.56 11.38
C ALA A 116 16.93 8.34 10.76
N GLN A 117 17.69 7.45 10.12
CA GLN A 117 17.15 6.18 9.60
C GLN A 117 16.37 5.40 10.67
N ILE A 118 16.95 5.27 11.86
CA ILE A 118 16.34 4.57 12.99
C ILE A 118 15.12 5.35 13.51
N GLY A 119 15.23 6.67 13.65
CA GLY A 119 14.15 7.53 14.14
C GLY A 119 12.88 7.48 13.28
N PHE A 120 13.01 7.39 11.95
CA PHE A 120 11.85 7.26 11.05
C PHE A 120 11.28 5.83 11.00
N ALA A 121 12.12 4.82 11.23
CA ALA A 121 11.73 3.42 11.20
C ALA A 121 11.01 2.96 12.48
N ILE A 122 11.50 3.37 13.66
CA ILE A 122 10.99 2.90 14.96
C ILE A 122 9.48 3.08 15.10
N PRO A 123 8.88 4.26 14.83
CA PRO A 123 7.43 4.43 14.98
C PRO A 123 6.63 3.46 14.13
N ALA A 124 7.04 3.25 12.87
CA ALA A 124 6.39 2.30 11.97
C ALA A 124 6.52 0.85 12.45
N VAL A 125 7.68 0.46 12.99
CA VAL A 125 7.90 -0.89 13.56
C VAL A 125 7.06 -1.10 14.82
N VAL A 126 7.01 -0.12 15.72
CA VAL A 126 6.19 -0.19 16.94
C VAL A 126 4.72 -0.35 16.56
N ILE A 127 4.23 0.42 15.59
CA ILE A 127 2.87 0.30 15.07
C ILE A 127 2.63 -1.08 14.44
N ALA A 128 3.60 -1.61 13.67
CA ALA A 128 3.51 -2.95 13.10
C ALA A 128 3.29 -3.98 14.20
N VAL A 129 4.13 -3.98 15.24
CA VAL A 129 4.05 -4.93 16.36
C VAL A 129 2.72 -4.81 17.10
N ILE A 130 2.28 -3.58 17.40
CA ILE A 130 0.99 -3.35 18.06
C ILE A 130 -0.16 -3.92 17.21
N LEU A 131 -0.22 -3.59 15.93
CA LEU A 131 -1.30 -4.06 15.06
C LEU A 131 -1.29 -5.57 14.82
N GLY A 132 -0.10 -6.17 14.77
CA GLY A 132 0.11 -7.58 14.49
C GLY A 132 -0.09 -8.52 15.67
N PHE A 133 0.16 -8.06 16.90
CA PHE A 133 0.20 -8.94 18.07
C PHE A 133 -0.72 -8.51 19.21
N VAL A 134 -1.15 -7.24 19.26
CA VAL A 134 -2.08 -6.77 20.28
C VAL A 134 -3.51 -6.89 19.78
N PRO A 135 -4.39 -7.61 20.50
CA PRO A 135 -5.80 -7.63 20.19
C PRO A 135 -6.41 -6.27 20.54
N LEU A 136 -6.50 -5.39 19.54
CA LEU A 136 -7.13 -4.09 19.66
C LEU A 136 -8.61 -4.16 19.27
N GLU A 137 -9.43 -3.35 19.93
CA GLU A 137 -10.79 -3.06 19.49
C GLU A 137 -10.78 -2.46 18.07
N THR A 138 -11.83 -2.71 17.29
CA THR A 138 -11.96 -2.25 15.89
C THR A 138 -11.76 -0.75 15.74
N THR A 139 -12.29 0.04 16.67
CA THR A 139 -12.17 1.50 16.72
C THR A 139 -10.72 1.95 16.94
N ALA A 140 -10.06 1.40 17.96
CA ALA A 140 -8.65 1.68 18.28
C ALA A 140 -7.72 1.27 17.13
N ARG A 141 -7.95 0.10 16.52
CA ARG A 141 -7.21 -0.37 15.34
C ARG A 141 -7.41 0.56 14.14
N GLY A 142 -8.64 1.00 13.89
CA GLY A 142 -8.96 1.95 12.83
C GLY A 142 -8.30 3.32 13.03
N LEU A 143 -8.32 3.85 14.25
CA LEU A 143 -7.69 5.13 14.58
C LEU A 143 -6.16 5.05 14.48
N LEU A 144 -5.55 3.98 15.00
CA LEU A 144 -4.10 3.81 14.99
C LEU A 144 -3.58 3.58 13.57
N SER A 145 -4.19 2.66 12.82
CA SER A 145 -3.79 2.39 11.44
C SER A 145 -4.15 3.52 10.47
N GLY A 146 -5.32 4.17 10.65
CA GLY A 146 -5.79 5.26 9.81
C GLY A 146 -5.08 6.57 10.08
N GLY A 147 -4.92 6.96 11.35
CA GLY A 147 -4.27 8.23 11.74
C GLY A 147 -2.80 8.26 11.38
N PHE A 148 -2.01 7.28 11.86
CA PHE A 148 -0.61 7.19 11.47
C PHE A 148 -0.45 6.81 10.00
N GLY A 149 -1.36 6.01 9.44
CA GLY A 149 -1.35 5.67 8.02
C GLY A 149 -1.46 6.90 7.13
N ALA A 150 -2.34 7.86 7.48
CA ALA A 150 -2.47 9.13 6.77
C ALA A 150 -1.18 9.97 6.84
N PHE A 151 -0.52 9.98 8.00
CA PHE A 151 0.76 10.66 8.17
C PHE A 151 1.83 10.07 7.23
N TYR A 152 2.02 8.75 7.23
CA TYR A 152 2.99 8.09 6.35
C TYR A 152 2.60 8.18 4.86
N ALA A 153 1.31 8.15 4.55
CA ALA A 153 0.77 8.31 3.19
C ALA A 153 1.09 9.67 2.57
N LEU A 154 1.18 10.73 3.38
CA LEU A 154 1.56 12.07 2.93
C LEU A 154 3.08 12.29 3.01
N PHE A 155 3.72 11.78 4.05
CA PHE A 155 5.16 11.92 4.26
C PHE A 155 5.97 11.40 3.07
N ILE A 156 5.65 10.21 2.56
CA ILE A 156 6.41 9.57 1.49
C ILE A 156 6.35 10.37 0.17
N PRO A 157 5.17 10.74 -0.36
CA PRO A 157 5.08 11.62 -1.53
C PRO A 157 5.78 12.96 -1.37
N LEU A 158 5.57 13.63 -0.22
CA LEU A 158 6.16 14.94 0.06
C LEU A 158 7.68 14.86 0.08
N LEU A 159 8.25 13.75 0.57
CA LEU A 159 9.68 13.51 0.55
C LEU A 159 10.23 13.42 -0.87
N PHE A 160 9.56 12.68 -1.77
CA PHE A 160 9.98 12.62 -3.16
C PHE A 160 9.86 13.97 -3.87
N TRP A 161 8.82 14.76 -3.58
CA TRP A 161 8.71 16.12 -4.09
C TRP A 161 9.76 17.08 -3.52
N TYR A 162 10.15 16.91 -2.25
CA TYR A 162 11.28 17.63 -1.68
C TYR A 162 12.60 17.29 -2.38
N LEU A 163 12.87 16.00 -2.61
CA LEU A 163 14.05 15.57 -3.39
C LEU A 163 13.99 16.10 -4.82
N ALA A 164 12.81 16.13 -5.43
CA ALA A 164 12.62 16.73 -6.75
C ALA A 164 12.96 18.22 -6.76
N TYR A 165 12.54 18.97 -5.75
CA TYR A 165 12.84 20.41 -5.62
C TYR A 165 14.35 20.67 -5.49
N GLN A 166 15.08 19.80 -4.78
CA GLN A 166 16.53 19.93 -4.61
C GLN A 166 17.35 19.43 -5.81
N SER A 167 16.80 18.51 -6.60
CA SER A 167 17.48 17.93 -7.76
C SER A 167 17.28 18.74 -9.05
N GLY A 168 18.24 18.64 -9.98
CA GLY A 168 18.16 19.20 -11.32
C GLY A 168 17.93 18.16 -12.41
N GLY A 169 17.57 18.60 -13.61
CA GLY A 169 17.56 17.76 -14.81
C GLY A 169 16.56 16.59 -14.76
N MET A 170 17.02 15.40 -15.17
CA MET A 170 16.18 14.19 -15.24
C MET A 170 15.86 13.59 -13.86
N LEU A 171 16.74 13.75 -12.87
CA LEU A 171 16.49 13.35 -11.48
C LEU A 171 15.29 14.08 -10.89
N ARG A 172 15.08 15.36 -11.24
CA ARG A 172 13.88 16.12 -10.83
C ARG A 172 12.61 15.50 -11.38
N ARG A 173 12.59 15.15 -12.66
CA ARG A 173 11.41 14.53 -13.30
C ARG A 173 11.12 13.16 -12.71
N SER A 174 12.17 12.35 -12.49
CA SER A 174 12.07 11.04 -11.83
C SER A 174 11.43 11.16 -10.45
N ASN A 175 11.95 12.03 -9.60
CA ASN A 175 11.45 12.24 -8.24
C ASN A 175 10.01 12.82 -8.22
N LEU A 176 9.64 13.70 -9.16
CA LEU A 176 8.26 14.18 -9.29
C LEU A 176 7.28 13.05 -9.60
N PHE A 177 7.62 12.16 -10.53
CA PHE A 177 6.80 11.02 -10.90
C PHE A 177 6.72 9.97 -9.79
N LEU A 178 7.82 9.72 -9.08
CA LEU A 178 7.82 8.86 -7.89
C LEU A 178 6.89 9.43 -6.82
N GLY A 179 6.98 10.73 -6.52
CA GLY A 179 6.11 11.40 -5.54
C GLY A 179 4.64 11.32 -5.94
N LEU A 180 4.31 11.63 -7.20
CA LEU A 180 2.94 11.51 -7.71
C LEU A 180 2.44 10.07 -7.67
N GLY A 181 3.27 9.10 -8.08
CA GLY A 181 2.90 7.69 -8.08
C GLY A 181 2.64 7.15 -6.68
N PHE A 182 3.48 7.49 -5.70
CA PHE A 182 3.23 7.17 -4.30
C PHE A 182 1.98 7.85 -3.75
N PHE A 183 1.74 9.12 -4.11
CA PHE A 183 0.55 9.84 -3.69
C PHE A 183 -0.72 9.14 -4.17
N VAL A 184 -0.79 8.81 -5.46
CA VAL A 184 -1.93 8.11 -6.07
C VAL A 184 -2.08 6.70 -5.49
N LEU A 185 -0.98 5.97 -5.27
CA LEU A 185 -1.00 4.65 -4.64
C LEU A 185 -1.59 4.72 -3.23
N PHE A 186 -1.16 5.67 -2.41
CA PHE A 186 -1.67 5.81 -1.05
C PHE A 186 -3.12 6.33 -1.03
N ALA A 187 -3.50 7.21 -1.95
CA ALA A 187 -4.89 7.63 -2.11
C ALA A 187 -5.80 6.42 -2.38
N GLY A 188 -5.41 5.51 -3.28
CA GLY A 188 -6.15 4.26 -3.52
C GLY A 188 -6.27 3.38 -2.27
N ARG A 189 -5.22 3.31 -1.43
CA ARG A 189 -5.27 2.57 -0.16
C ARG A 189 -6.20 3.23 0.87
N VAL A 190 -6.24 4.56 0.95
CA VAL A 190 -7.17 5.30 1.81
C VAL A 190 -8.61 5.04 1.37
N VAL A 191 -8.89 5.10 0.05
CA VAL A 191 -10.21 4.77 -0.51
C VAL A 191 -10.62 3.33 -0.14
N HIS A 192 -9.71 2.36 -0.21
CA HIS A 192 -10.02 0.97 0.21
C HIS A 192 -10.35 0.85 1.70
N ALA A 193 -9.61 1.58 2.55
CA ALA A 193 -9.83 1.57 3.99
C ALA A 193 -11.17 2.22 4.37
N TRP A 194 -11.57 3.26 3.63
CA TRP A 194 -12.82 4.00 3.82
C TRP A 194 -13.99 3.49 2.97
N ARG A 195 -13.86 2.29 2.37
CA ARG A 195 -14.84 1.77 1.41
C ARG A 195 -16.26 1.66 1.98
N TYR A 196 -16.43 1.25 3.24
CA TYR A 196 -17.76 1.09 3.83
C TYR A 196 -18.40 2.44 4.16
N PRO A 197 -17.74 3.37 4.89
CA PRO A 197 -18.28 4.73 5.09
C PRO A 197 -18.56 5.47 3.77
N MET A 198 -17.68 5.33 2.77
CA MET A 198 -17.86 5.97 1.46
C MET A 198 -19.02 5.37 0.69
N ALA A 199 -19.22 4.05 0.74
CA ALA A 199 -20.35 3.39 0.09
C ALA A 199 -21.69 3.90 0.65
N GLU A 200 -21.77 4.04 1.97
CA GLU A 200 -22.97 4.51 2.69
C GLU A 200 -23.32 5.96 2.36
N VAL A 201 -22.33 6.86 2.36
CA VAL A 201 -22.56 8.30 2.22
C VAL A 201 -22.61 8.78 0.76
N LEU A 202 -21.78 8.21 -0.13
CA LEU A 202 -21.54 8.76 -1.47
C LEU A 202 -22.07 7.90 -2.62
N PHE A 203 -22.31 6.60 -2.39
CA PHE A 203 -22.60 5.65 -3.47
C PHE A 203 -23.87 4.82 -3.25
N SER A 204 -24.82 5.34 -2.47
CA SER A 204 -26.12 4.69 -2.23
C SER A 204 -26.00 3.23 -1.76
N ASN A 205 -25.07 2.97 -0.83
CA ASN A 205 -24.71 1.65 -0.31
C ASN A 205 -24.04 0.69 -1.32
N SER A 206 -23.56 1.19 -2.46
CA SER A 206 -22.80 0.37 -3.41
C SER A 206 -21.33 0.26 -3.02
N ILE A 207 -20.95 -0.87 -2.43
CA ILE A 207 -19.56 -1.21 -2.06
C ILE A 207 -18.70 -1.49 -3.32
N ALA A 208 -19.35 -1.79 -4.45
CA ALA A 208 -18.72 -2.07 -5.73
C ALA A 208 -17.85 -0.91 -6.25
N ILE A 209 -18.36 0.32 -6.13
CA ILE A 209 -17.73 1.49 -6.74
C ILE A 209 -16.40 1.82 -6.03
N PRO A 210 -16.34 1.97 -4.68
CA PRO A 210 -15.07 2.08 -3.98
C PRO A 210 -14.14 0.88 -4.20
N GLY A 211 -14.70 -0.33 -4.33
CA GLY A 211 -13.96 -1.57 -4.57
C GLY A 211 -13.23 -1.62 -5.92
N VAL A 212 -13.72 -0.92 -6.95
CA VAL A 212 -13.03 -0.81 -8.25
C VAL A 212 -12.09 0.39 -8.29
N ILE A 213 -12.49 1.52 -7.71
CA ILE A 213 -11.70 2.76 -7.71
C ILE A 213 -10.37 2.56 -6.96
N ALA A 214 -10.40 1.90 -5.79
CA ALA A 214 -9.22 1.68 -4.97
C ALA A 214 -8.08 0.94 -5.71
N PRO A 215 -8.27 -0.28 -6.24
CA PRO A 215 -7.23 -0.97 -6.99
C PRO A 215 -6.88 -0.23 -8.29
N GLY A 216 -7.83 0.42 -8.97
CA GLY A 216 -7.57 1.22 -10.16
C GLY A 216 -6.58 2.36 -9.90
N LEU A 217 -6.77 3.12 -8.81
CA LEU A 217 -5.82 4.15 -8.39
C LEU A 217 -4.46 3.55 -8.05
N ILE A 218 -4.42 2.42 -7.35
CA ILE A 218 -3.15 1.77 -7.00
C ILE A 218 -2.38 1.39 -8.27
N VAL A 219 -3.04 0.83 -9.29
CA VAL A 219 -2.41 0.48 -10.56
C VAL A 219 -1.85 1.70 -11.28
N ILE A 220 -2.61 2.80 -11.34
CA ILE A 220 -2.13 4.07 -11.91
C ILE A 220 -0.89 4.56 -11.14
N GLY A 221 -0.93 4.51 -9.81
CA GLY A 221 0.20 4.84 -8.96
C GLY A 221 1.44 3.98 -9.25
N LEU A 222 1.25 2.68 -9.46
CA LEU A 222 2.34 1.75 -9.79
C LEU A 222 2.97 2.03 -11.16
N ILE A 223 2.15 2.37 -12.16
CA ILE A 223 2.64 2.76 -13.50
C ILE A 223 3.47 4.04 -13.39
N LEU A 224 3.01 5.03 -12.62
CA LEU A 224 3.75 6.27 -12.39
C LEU A 224 5.08 6.02 -11.65
N ILE A 225 5.08 5.12 -10.65
CA ILE A 225 6.31 4.74 -9.95
C ILE A 225 7.28 4.03 -10.90
N ALA A 226 6.79 3.15 -11.78
CA ALA A 226 7.60 2.50 -12.81
C ALA A 226 8.23 3.52 -13.78
N ALA A 227 7.40 4.43 -14.31
CA ALA A 227 7.85 5.47 -15.24
C ALA A 227 8.85 6.44 -14.60
N GLY A 228 8.59 6.90 -13.38
CA GLY A 228 9.51 7.76 -12.64
C GLY A 228 10.85 7.08 -12.39
N ASN A 229 10.82 5.78 -12.12
CA ASN A 229 12.01 4.97 -11.98
C ASN A 229 12.83 4.89 -13.27
N GLU A 230 12.22 4.78 -14.46
CA GLU A 230 12.93 4.76 -15.75
C GLU A 230 13.68 6.07 -16.03
N TRP A 231 13.03 7.20 -15.81
CA TRP A 231 13.65 8.51 -16.08
C TRP A 231 14.81 8.88 -15.16
N GLY A 232 14.94 8.21 -14.01
CA GLY A 232 16.11 8.36 -13.15
C GLY A 232 17.40 7.79 -13.75
N GLN A 233 17.32 7.07 -14.87
CA GLN A 233 18.45 6.35 -15.47
C GLN A 233 18.99 6.98 -16.76
N THR A 234 18.20 7.80 -17.45
CA THR A 234 18.59 8.35 -18.75
C THR A 234 19.58 9.53 -18.65
N GLY A 235 20.09 9.84 -17.45
CA GLY A 235 20.96 10.98 -17.15
C GLY A 235 22.33 10.64 -16.64
#